data_AF-A0A7Y2H0B9-F1
#
_entry.id   AF-A0A7Y2H0B9-F1
#
_cell.length_a   1.000
_cell.length_b   1.000
_cell.length_c   1.000
_cell.angle_alpha   90.00
_cell.angle_beta   90.00
_cell.angle_gamma   90.00
#
_symmetry.space_group_name_H-M   'P 1'
#
loop_
_entity.id
_entity.type
_entity.pdbx_description
1 polymer ?
#
loop_
_entity_poly.entity_id
_entity_poly.type
_entity_poly.pdbx_seq_one_letter_code
_entity_poly.pdbx_strand_id
1 'polypeptide(L)'
;MYHLIGKRVLVHLYTREGIAIGTVKGRVADVAEDVEVAEGMRKDLVYVVDIHTGDEDSPYKNSAGAEGESWFAVQDVEVIEDDSPRLFMN
;
A
#
# COMPACT_ATOMS: atom_id res chain seq x y z
N MET A 1 12.86 5.50 4.28
CA MET A 1 11.76 4.62 3.82
C MET A 1 11.82 4.22 2.33
N TYR A 2 12.68 4.85 1.52
CA TYR A 2 12.87 4.60 0.09
C TYR A 2 13.15 3.15 -0.37
N HIS A 3 13.60 2.25 0.51
CA HIS A 3 13.81 0.84 0.17
C HIS A 3 12.51 0.08 -0.15
N LEU A 4 11.35 0.70 0.12
CA LEU A 4 10.03 0.16 -0.24
C LEU A 4 9.70 0.32 -1.72
N ILE A 5 10.27 1.32 -2.41
CA ILE A 5 9.97 1.60 -3.82
C ILE A 5 10.25 0.37 -4.67
N GLY A 6 9.29 0.01 -5.52
CA GLY A 6 9.32 -1.16 -6.39
C GLY A 6 8.86 -2.46 -5.74
N LYS A 7 8.72 -2.51 -4.41
CA LYS A 7 8.24 -3.72 -3.72
C LYS A 7 6.75 -3.95 -3.96
N ARG A 8 6.37 -5.23 -4.04
CA ARG A 8 4.99 -5.65 -3.96
C ARG A 8 4.54 -5.62 -2.51
N VAL A 9 3.33 -5.13 -2.29
CA VAL A 9 2.78 -4.94 -0.95
C VAL A 9 1.34 -5.39 -0.87
N LEU A 10 0.95 -5.75 0.35
CA LEU A 10 -0.41 -5.96 0.77
C LEU A 10 -0.80 -4.79 1.69
N VAL A 11 -1.90 -4.13 1.38
CA VAL A 11 -2.38 -2.95 2.10
C VAL A 11 -3.63 -3.34 2.86
N HIS A 12 -3.62 -3.11 4.18
CA HIS A 12 -4.76 -3.33 5.06
C HIS A 12 -5.67 -2.11 5.03
N LEU A 13 -6.94 -2.33 4.70
CA LEU A 13 -7.94 -1.28 4.60
C LEU A 13 -8.83 -1.28 5.84
N TYR A 14 -9.13 -0.08 6.33
CA TYR A 14 -9.95 0.14 7.51
C TYR A 14 -11.09 1.12 7.23
N THR A 15 -12.22 0.97 7.92
CA THR A 15 -13.22 2.03 8.01
C THR A 15 -12.66 3.22 8.80
N ARG A 16 -13.35 4.36 8.73
CA ARG A 16 -13.06 5.53 9.57
C ARG A 16 -13.11 5.22 11.08
N GLU A 17 -13.85 4.19 11.47
CA GLU A 17 -14.01 3.73 12.86
C GLU A 17 -12.89 2.76 13.28
N GLY A 18 -11.95 2.43 12.39
CA GLY A 18 -10.83 1.53 12.64
C GLY A 18 -11.15 0.05 12.44
N ILE A 19 -12.27 -0.28 11.77
CA ILE A 19 -12.67 -1.67 11.52
C ILE A 19 -12.01 -2.16 10.24
N ALA A 20 -11.29 -3.28 10.31
CA ALA A 20 -10.67 -3.89 9.12
C ALA A 20 -11.74 -4.33 8.11
N ILE A 21 -11.63 -3.85 6.87
CA ILE A 21 -12.57 -4.16 5.77
C ILE A 21 -12.00 -5.13 4.76
N GLY A 22 -10.68 -5.26 4.67
CA GLY A 22 -10.04 -6.19 3.74
C GLY A 22 -8.62 -5.77 3.42
N THR A 23 -8.08 -6.40 2.38
CA THR A 23 -6.70 -6.20 1.95
C THR A 23 -6.63 -6.09 0.43
N VAL A 24 -5.81 -5.18 -0.08
CA VAL A 24 -5.53 -5.05 -1.52
C VAL A 24 -4.05 -5.23 -1.80
N LYS A 25 -3.71 -5.69 -2.99
CA LYS A 25 -2.30 -5.86 -3.42
C LYS A 25 -1.91 -4.73 -4.36
N GLY A 26 -0.65 -4.31 -4.33
CA GLY A 26 -0.13 -3.33 -5.28
C GLY A 26 1.40 -3.24 -5.26
N ARG A 27 1.94 -2.21 -5.91
CA ARG A 27 3.38 -1.91 -5.94
C ARG A 27 3.64 -0.51 -5.42
N VAL A 28 4.64 -0.34 -4.55
CA VAL A 28 5.05 0.99 -4.11
C VAL A 28 5.76 1.72 -5.25
N ALA A 29 5.26 2.90 -5.62
CA ALA A 29 5.84 3.77 -6.64
C ALA A 29 6.58 4.97 -6.05
N ASP A 30 6.14 5.48 -4.89
CA ASP A 30 6.78 6.61 -4.22
C ASP A 30 6.59 6.56 -2.71
N VAL A 31 7.32 7.41 -1.99
CA VAL A 31 7.39 7.45 -0.53
C VAL A 31 7.49 8.90 -0.08
N ALA A 32 6.65 9.29 0.88
CA ALA A 32 6.66 10.62 1.50
C ALA A 32 6.76 10.48 3.02
N GLU A 33 7.79 11.08 3.62
CA GLU A 33 8.01 11.06 5.07
C GLU A 33 7.40 12.31 5.71
N ASP A 34 6.92 12.18 6.96
CA ASP A 34 6.45 13.30 7.79
C ASP A 34 5.30 14.15 7.15
N VAL A 35 4.33 13.50 6.51
CA VAL A 35 3.18 14.16 5.88
C VAL A 35 2.09 14.43 6.91
N GLU A 36 1.61 15.67 7.01
CA GLU A 36 0.47 16.01 7.84
C GLU A 36 -0.84 15.51 7.21
N VAL A 37 -1.53 14.59 7.89
CA VAL A 37 -2.77 13.96 7.41
C VAL A 37 -4.01 14.40 8.18
N ALA A 38 -3.81 14.97 9.37
CA ALA A 38 -4.79 15.70 10.17
C ALA A 38 -4.03 16.67 11.09
N GLU A 39 -4.73 17.63 11.69
CA GLU A 39 -4.12 18.61 12.59
C GLU A 39 -3.29 17.92 13.70
N GLY A 40 -1.98 18.17 13.70
CA GLY A 40 -1.06 17.57 14.67
C GLY A 40 -0.77 16.08 14.48
N MET A 41 -1.28 15.47 13.41
CA MET A 41 -1.06 14.07 13.06
C MET A 41 -0.22 13.98 11.79
N ARG A 42 1.02 13.52 11.94
CA ARG A 42 1.95 13.32 10.83
C ARG A 42 2.22 11.84 10.65
N LYS A 43 2.27 11.40 9.39
CA LYS A 43 2.48 10.02 9.02
C LYS A 43 3.44 9.92 7.86
N ASP A 44 4.14 8.81 7.88
CA ASP A 44 4.93 8.30 6.78
C ASP A 44 4.00 7.57 5.81
N LEU A 45 4.02 7.98 4.54
CA LEU A 45 3.13 7.50 3.49
C LEU A 45 3.89 6.81 2.37
N VAL A 46 3.26 5.81 1.77
CA VAL A 46 3.67 5.20 0.51
C VAL A 46 2.61 5.38 -0.55
N TYR A 47 3.05 5.70 -1.76
CA TYR A 47 2.19 5.74 -2.94
C TYR A 47 2.18 4.35 -3.57
N VAL A 48 1.00 3.73 -3.63
CA VAL A 48 0.82 2.39 -4.18
C VAL A 48 0.05 2.50 -5.48
N VAL A 49 0.56 1.85 -6.52
CA VAL A 49 -0.03 1.75 -7.86
C VAL A 49 -0.28 0.28 -8.21
N ASP A 50 -0.91 0.04 -9.36
CA ASP A 50 -1.32 -1.29 -9.82
C ASP A 50 -2.11 -2.02 -8.74
N ILE A 51 -3.04 -1.30 -8.09
CA ILE A 51 -3.82 -1.86 -6.99
C ILE A 51 -4.85 -2.86 -7.53
N HIS A 52 -4.75 -4.10 -7.07
CA HIS A 52 -5.67 -5.19 -7.36
C HIS A 52 -6.48 -5.57 -6.12
N THR A 53 -7.81 -5.53 -6.26
CA THR A 53 -8.79 -5.95 -5.24
C THR A 53 -9.03 -7.46 -5.24
N GLY A 54 -8.62 -8.15 -6.32
CA GLY A 54 -8.96 -9.55 -6.57
C GLY A 54 -10.32 -9.74 -7.29
N ASP A 55 -11.05 -8.64 -7.52
CA ASP A 55 -12.28 -8.59 -8.31
C ASP A 55 -12.08 -7.59 -9.46
N GLU A 56 -11.95 -8.09 -10.69
CA GLU A 56 -11.71 -7.26 -11.89
C GLU A 56 -12.91 -6.37 -12.23
N ASP A 57 -14.13 -6.77 -11.82
CA ASP A 57 -15.36 -5.99 -12.05
C ASP A 57 -15.51 -4.83 -11.05
N SER A 58 -14.72 -4.84 -9.97
CA SER A 58 -14.76 -3.84 -8.88
C SER A 58 -13.35 -3.28 -8.61
N PRO A 59 -12.84 -2.40 -9.49
CA PRO A 59 -11.52 -1.81 -9.30
C PRO A 59 -11.45 -0.97 -8.02
N TYR A 60 -10.28 -0.94 -7.40
CA TYR A 60 -10.05 -0.07 -6.25
C TYR A 60 -10.20 1.40 -6.67
N LYS A 61 -11.04 2.14 -5.94
CA LYS A 61 -11.23 3.59 -6.10
C LYS A 61 -10.81 4.31 -4.84
N ASN A 62 -9.91 5.27 -4.99
CA ASN A 62 -9.51 6.11 -3.88
C ASN A 62 -10.55 7.22 -3.60
N SER A 63 -10.33 7.98 -2.52
CA SER A 63 -11.22 9.06 -2.09
C SER A 63 -11.33 10.22 -3.09
N ALA A 64 -10.36 10.38 -4.00
CA ALA A 64 -10.38 11.35 -5.08
C ALA A 64 -11.03 10.82 -6.38
N GLY A 65 -11.47 9.56 -6.39
CA GLY A 65 -12.07 8.91 -7.55
C GLY A 65 -11.07 8.38 -8.58
N ALA A 66 -9.76 8.44 -8.32
CA ALA A 66 -8.77 7.80 -9.17
C ALA A 66 -8.74 6.29 -8.89
N GLU A 67 -8.51 5.53 -9.96
CA GLU A 67 -8.58 4.08 -9.97
C GLU A 67 -7.18 3.46 -9.89
N GLY A 68 -7.04 2.41 -9.08
CA GLY A 68 -5.83 1.59 -9.06
C GLY A 68 -4.60 2.21 -8.37
N GLU A 69 -4.74 3.39 -7.75
CA GLU A 69 -3.65 4.08 -7.05
C GLU A 69 -4.11 4.87 -5.82
N SER A 70 -3.27 4.94 -4.78
CA SER A 70 -3.50 5.79 -3.60
C SER A 70 -2.27 5.90 -2.70
N TRP A 71 -2.28 6.91 -1.84
CA TRP A 71 -1.40 7.00 -0.69
C TRP A 71 -1.95 6.18 0.48
N PHE A 72 -1.07 5.48 1.19
CA PHE A 72 -1.37 4.70 2.40
C PHE A 72 -0.33 4.96 3.47
N ALA A 73 -0.73 4.86 4.74
CA ALA A 73 0.24 4.93 5.82
C ALA A 73 1.11 3.68 5.81
N VAL A 74 2.41 3.84 6.04
CA VAL A 74 3.38 2.73 6.01
C VAL A 74 3.05 1.63 7.02
N GLN A 75 2.39 1.99 8.13
CA GLN A 75 1.94 1.06 9.16
C GLN A 75 0.82 0.11 8.66
N ASP A 76 0.10 0.51 7.62
CA ASP A 76 -1.01 -0.27 7.04
C ASP A 76 -0.52 -1.16 5.88
N VAL A 77 0.80 -1.21 5.64
CA VAL A 77 1.39 -1.87 4.47
C VAL A 77 2.35 -2.96 4.90
N GLU A 78 2.12 -4.16 4.37
CA GLU A 78 2.98 -5.33 4.52
C GLU A 78 3.73 -5.59 3.20
N VAL A 79 5.06 -5.76 3.28
CA VAL A 79 5.85 -6.15 2.11
C VAL A 79 5.62 -7.63 1.84
N ILE A 80 5.20 -7.95 0.62
CA ILE A 80 5.15 -9.32 0.13
C ILE A 80 6.60 -9.69 -0.22
N GLU A 81 7.25 -10.52 0.60
CA GLU A 81 8.55 -11.09 0.25
C GLU A 81 8.38 -11.95 -1.00
N ASP A 82 9.10 -11.63 -2.06
CA ASP A 82 9.15 -12.49 -3.24
C ASP A 82 10.00 -13.70 -2.84
N ASP A 83 9.35 -14.86 -2.66
CA ASP A 83 9.97 -16.17 -2.49
C ASP A 83 10.68 -16.55 -3.81
N SER A 84 11.68 -15.78 -4.20
CA SER A 84 12.71 -16.29 -5.09
C SER A 84 13.46 -17.34 -4.26
N PRO A 85 13.40 -18.64 -4.60
CA PRO A 85 14.22 -19.60 -3.89
C PRO A 85 15.66 -19.11 -3.99
N ARG A 86 16.29 -18.89 -2.83
CA ARG A 86 17.73 -18.64 -2.77
C ARG A 86 18.36 -19.83 -3.48
N LEU A 87 18.79 -19.64 -4.73
CA LEU A 87 19.64 -20.57 -5.44
C LEU A 87 20.93 -20.65 -4.62
N PHE A 88 20.96 -21.59 -3.68
CA PHE A 88 22.19 -21.99 -3.03
C PHE A 88 23.11 -22.53 -4.13
N MET A 89 24.04 -21.70 -4.59
CA MET A 89 25.21 -22.18 -5.32
C MET A 89 26.09 -22.90 -4.29
N ASN A 90 26.21 -24.21 -4.46
CA ASN A 90 27.28 -25.03 -3.90
C ASN A 90 28.13 -25.55 -5.07
#